data_AF-A0AAU1GHC1-F1
#
_entry.id   AF-A0AAU1GHC1-F1
#
_cell.length_a   1.000
_cell.length_b   1.000
_cell.length_c   1.000
_cell.angle_alpha   90.00
_cell.angle_beta   90.00
_cell.angle_gamma   90.00
#
_symmetry.space_group_name_H-M   'P 1'
#
loop_
_entity.id
_entity.type
_entity.pdbx_description
1 polymer ?
#
loop_
_entity_poly.entity_id
_entity_poly.type
_entity_poly.pdbx_seq_one_letter_code
_entity_poly.pdbx_strand_id
1 'polypeptide(L)' 'MSAADLTPPEAARWAARSGLPLANERHAGVAATADHIHSVVSVLRELDFGDTPPAAAYRAGGEQHDAAV' A
#
# COMPACT_ATOMS: atom_id res chain seq x y z
N MET A 1 8.71 0.26 8.52
CA MET A 1 9.93 0.53 7.75
C MET A 1 10.01 2.02 7.61
N SER A 2 11.09 2.64 8.11
CA SER A 2 11.42 4.01 7.68
C SER A 2 11.37 4.02 6.15
N ALA A 3 10.93 5.13 5.54
CA ALA A 3 10.98 5.33 4.10
C ALA A 3 12.43 5.20 3.64
N ALA A 4 12.89 3.96 3.47
CA ALA A 4 14.05 3.65 2.68
C ALA A 4 13.65 4.17 1.31
N ASP A 5 14.28 5.26 0.90
CA ASP A 5 14.13 5.85 -0.42
C ASP A 5 14.02 4.70 -1.41
N LEU A 6 12.93 4.63 -2.17
CA LEU A 6 12.72 3.52 -3.09
C LEU A 6 13.78 3.62 -4.20
N THR A 7 14.93 3.01 -3.95
CA THR A 7 16.15 3.21 -4.75
C THR A 7 16.06 2.46 -6.08
N PRO A 8 16.87 2.83 -7.10
CA PRO A 8 16.91 2.09 -8.37
C PRO A 8 17.15 0.57 -8.23
N PRO A 9 18.07 0.08 -7.36
CA PRO A 9 18.24 -1.35 -7.13
C PRO A 9 17.01 -2.01 -6.50
N GLU A 10 16.30 -1.32 -5.62
CA GLU A 10 15.06 -1.83 -5.04
C GLU A 10 13.96 -1.92 -6.09
N ALA A 11 13.80 -0.90 -6.94
CA ALA A 11 12.87 -0.93 -8.07
C ALA A 11 13.14 -2.14 -8.98
N ALA A 12 14.41 -2.43 -9.30
CA ALA A 12 14.79 -3.62 -10.06
C ALA A 12 14.40 -4.93 -9.35
N ARG A 13 14.68 -5.03 -8.04
CA ARG A 13 14.33 -6.20 -7.21
C ARG A 13 12.83 -6.44 -7.15
N TRP A 14 12.03 -5.40 -6.94
CA TRP A 14 10.57 -5.51 -6.89
C TRP A 14 9.97 -5.86 -8.24
N ALA A 15 10.51 -5.31 -9.33
CA ALA A 15 10.07 -5.63 -10.68
C ALA A 15 10.41 -7.08 -11.09
N ALA A 16 11.59 -7.57 -10.70
CA ALA A 16 11.92 -8.99 -10.86
C ALA A 16 10.96 -9.89 -10.05
N ARG A 17 10.63 -9.49 -8.81
CA ARG A 17 9.68 -10.23 -7.95
C ARG A 17 8.27 -10.29 -8.55
N SER A 18 7.83 -9.26 -9.28
CA SER A 18 6.53 -9.25 -9.96
C SER A 18 6.53 -9.96 -11.32
N GLY A 19 7.67 -10.53 -11.75
CA GLY A 19 7.79 -11.20 -13.04
C GLY A 19 7.92 -10.23 -14.22
N LEU A 20 8.25 -8.96 -13.97
CA LEU A 20 8.42 -7.92 -14.97
C LEU A 20 9.81 -7.27 -14.86
N PRO A 21 10.91 -7.97 -15.24
CA PRO A 21 12.24 -7.41 -15.17
C PRO A 21 12.36 -6.10 -15.96
N LEU A 22 12.97 -5.08 -15.35
CA LEU A 22 13.17 -3.77 -15.97
C LEU A 22 14.56 -3.69 -16.61
N ALA A 23 14.62 -3.08 -17.80
CA ALA A 23 15.88 -2.63 -18.37
C ALA A 23 16.55 -1.59 -17.44
N ASN A 24 17.89 -1.59 -17.39
CA ASN A 24 18.66 -0.80 -16.43
C ASN A 24 18.35 0.71 -16.51
N GLU A 25 18.10 1.21 -17.71
CA GLU A 25 17.82 2.63 -17.96
C GLU A 25 16.49 3.06 -17.32
N ARG A 26 15.59 2.11 -17.04
CA ARG A 26 14.28 2.37 -16.43
C ARG A 26 14.31 2.37 -14.90
N HIS A 27 15.36 1.83 -14.27
CA HIS A 27 15.41 1.66 -12.81
C HIS A 27 15.26 2.99 -12.07
N ALA A 28 15.97 4.04 -12.51
CA ALA A 28 15.91 5.35 -11.88
C ALA A 28 14.55 6.04 -12.02
N GLY A 29 13.94 5.98 -13.22
CA GLY A 29 12.62 6.58 -13.43
C GLY A 29 11.51 5.86 -12.65
N VAL A 30 11.56 4.53 -12.60
CA VAL A 30 10.59 3.74 -11.83
C VAL A 30 10.77 3.96 -10.32
N ALA A 31 12.00 4.01 -9.83
CA ALA A 31 12.32 4.37 -8.45
C ALA A 31 11.69 5.71 -8.04
N ALA A 32 11.96 6.78 -8.80
CA ALA A 32 11.40 8.10 -8.54
C ALA A 32 9.86 8.13 -8.59
N THR A 33 9.27 7.39 -9.54
CA THR A 33 7.80 7.29 -9.65
C THR A 33 7.21 6.56 -8.44
N ALA A 34 7.82 5.46 -8.02
CA ALA A 34 7.37 4.68 -6.88
C ALA A 34 7.50 5.48 -5.58
N ASP A 35 8.58 6.25 -5.44
CA ASP A 35 8.79 7.16 -4.30
C ASP A 35 7.72 8.25 -4.24
N HIS A 36 7.38 8.87 -5.38
CA HIS A 36 6.29 9.85 -5.44
C HIS A 36 4.93 9.25 -5.05
N ILE A 37 4.59 8.06 -5.56
CA ILE A 37 3.36 7.35 -5.19
C ILE A 37 3.37 7.03 -3.69
N HIS A 38 4.49 6.54 -3.16
CA HIS A 38 4.62 6.22 -1.75
C HIS A 38 4.44 7.45 -0.86
N SER A 39 4.97 8.61 -1.26
CA SER A 39 4.76 9.89 -0.56
C SER A 39 3.28 10.25 -0.47
N VAL A 40 2.54 10.20 -1.59
CA VAL A 40 1.09 10.49 -1.63
C VAL A 40 0.29 9.48 -0.80
N VAL A 41 0.55 8.19 -0.96
CA VAL A 41 -0.18 7.12 -0.26
C VAL A 41 0.15 7.11 1.24
N SER A 42 1.35 7.55 1.63
CA SER A 42 1.73 7.60 3.05
C SER A 42 0.85 8.54 3.87
N VAL A 43 0.26 9.57 3.25
CA VAL A 43 -0.72 10.45 3.92
C VAL A 43 -1.94 9.66 4.41
N LEU A 44 -2.35 8.60 3.70
CA LEU A 44 -3.47 7.75 4.13
C LEU A 44 -3.17 6.99 5.43
N ARG A 45 -1.89 6.83 5.80
CA ARG A 45 -1.50 6.19 7.08
C ARG A 45 -1.72 7.10 8.28
N GLU A 46 -1.89 8.40 8.06
CA GLU A 46 -2.19 9.36 9.12
C GLU A 46 -3.68 9.36 9.48
N LEU A 47 -4.52 8.72 8.66
CA LEU A 47 -5.94 8.57 8.94
C LEU A 47 -6.14 7.60 10.11
N ASP A 48 -6.90 8.05 11.11
CA ASP A 48 -7.37 7.19 12.18
C ASP A 48 -8.61 6.41 11.73
N PHE A 49 -8.45 5.09 11.62
CA PHE A 49 -9.54 4.18 11.25
C PHE A 49 -10.37 3.73 12.46
N GLY A 50 -9.96 4.08 13.70
CA GLY A 50 -10.63 3.64 14.92
C GLY A 50 -10.83 2.12 14.95
N ASP A 51 -12.03 1.68 15.32
CA ASP A 51 -12.43 0.26 15.31
C ASP A 51 -12.95 -0.22 13.94
N THR A 52 -12.82 0.58 12.88
CA THR A 52 -13.34 0.23 11.55
C THR A 52 -12.58 -0.98 11.00
N PRO A 53 -13.24 -2.13 10.82
CA PRO A 53 -12.57 -3.30 10.29
C PRO A 53 -12.23 -3.12 8.80
N PRO A 54 -11.24 -3.86 8.27
CA PRO A 54 -10.99 -3.90 6.83
C PRO A 54 -12.27 -4.22 6.06
N ALA A 55 -12.44 -3.63 4.87
CA ALA A 55 -13.68 -3.73 4.10
C ALA A 55 -14.14 -5.18 3.86
N ALA A 56 -13.21 -6.14 3.73
CA ALA A 56 -13.53 -7.57 3.59
C ALA A 56 -14.26 -8.17 4.82
N ALA A 57 -14.13 -7.56 5.99
CA ALA A 57 -14.79 -7.93 7.24
C ALA A 57 -15.91 -6.94 7.65
N TYR A 58 -15.99 -5.77 7.03
CA TYR A 58 -17.04 -4.80 7.26
C TYR A 58 -18.34 -5.24 6.59
N ARG A 59 -19.41 -5.40 7.38
CA ARG A 59 -20.77 -5.64 6.86
C ARG A 59 -21.60 -4.39 7.11
N ALA A 60 -21.87 -3.62 6.06
CA ALA A 60 -22.69 -2.41 6.16
C ALA A 60 -24.10 -2.77 6.67
N GLY A 61 -24.53 -2.19 7.78
CA GLY A 61 -25.85 -2.41 8.38
C GLY A 61 -25.94 -3.48 9.48
N GLY A 62 -24.84 -3.80 10.18
CA GLY A 62 -24.86 -4.72 11.32
C GLY A 62 -25.58 -4.18 12.54
N GLU A 63 -26.91 -4.05 12.50
CA GLU A 63 -27.72 -4.04 13.73
C GLU A 63 -27.55 -5.40 14.41
N GLN A 64 -26.97 -5.37 15.60
CA GLN A 64 -26.96 -6.49 16.52
C GLN A 64 -28.40 -6.63 17.04
N HIS A 65 -29.24 -7.41 16.34
CA HIS A 65 -30.50 -7.86 16.91
C HIS A 65 -30.18 -8.79 18.07
N ASP A 66 -30.06 -8.19 19.25
CA ASP A 66 -30.14 -8.89 20.52
C ASP A 66 -31.59 -9.36 20.68
N ALA A 67 -31.90 -10.47 20.02
CA ALA A 67 -33.15 -11.19 20.19
C ALA A 67 -33.07 -11.91 21.55
N ALA A 68 -33.35 -11.18 22.62
CA ALA A 68 -33.72 -11.77 23.89
C ALA A 68 -35.14 -12.37 23.73
N VAL A 69 -35.19 -13.71 23.81
CA VAL A 69 -36.39 -14.54 23.98
C VAL A 69 -36.89 -14.44 25.41
#